data_AF-A0A3L6RXU0-F1
#
_entry.id   AF-A0A3L6RXU0-F1
#
_cell.length_a   1.000
_cell.length_b   1.000
_cell.length_c   1.000
_cell.angle_alpha   90.00
_cell.angle_beta   90.00
_cell.angle_gamma   90.00
#
_symmetry.space_group_name_H-M   'P 1'
#
loop_
_entity.id
_entity.type
_entity.pdbx_description
1 polymer ?
#
loop_
_entity_poly.entity_id
_entity_poly.type
_entity_poly.pdbx_seq_one_letter_code
_entity_poly.pdbx_strand_id
1 'polypeptide(L)'
;MAKELRPFDSEDQRRHSFRKRRPTLFGMARDLAEEFDAHVAVIAFSPAGEPHAFGAPTADSVLRTYLPAADGPPPNPTPHAPSPGAAAGVGAETVGEAAARVAGMRQEVEETKALVTEEWARVASATEKIRAAQGAAQKQNWWEVDVETLGEEELPVYMRALEMLKAEVQERIDAMASSRMSLPREKQQRRQ
;
A
#
# COMPACT_ATOMS: atom_id res chain seq x y z
N MET A 1 6.55 -28.51 15.45
CA MET A 1 5.80 -29.58 14.75
C MET A 1 5.46 -29.11 13.35
N ALA A 2 5.99 -29.76 12.31
CA ALA A 2 5.62 -29.44 10.94
C ALA A 2 4.18 -29.91 10.69
N LYS A 3 3.31 -29.02 10.21
CA LYS A 3 1.98 -29.42 9.76
C LYS A 3 2.12 -30.21 8.46
N GLU A 4 1.44 -31.35 8.40
CA GLU A 4 1.38 -32.19 7.21
C GLU A 4 0.72 -31.43 6.05
N LEU A 5 1.25 -31.57 4.84
CA LEU A 5 0.73 -30.91 3.63
C LEU A 5 -0.47 -31.69 3.06
N ARG A 6 -1.57 -31.73 3.82
CA ARG A 6 -2.84 -32.31 3.39
C ARG A 6 -3.88 -31.23 3.09
N PRO A 7 -4.83 -31.47 2.16
CA PRO A 7 -5.97 -30.58 1.97
C PRO A 7 -6.76 -30.39 3.27
N PHE A 8 -7.30 -29.20 3.50
CA PHE A 8 -8.24 -28.97 4.61
C PHE A 8 -9.63 -29.43 4.20
N ASP A 9 -10.28 -30.26 5.03
CA ASP A 9 -11.63 -30.77 4.77
C ASP A 9 -12.69 -29.66 4.89
N SER A 10 -12.53 -28.78 5.87
CA SER A 10 -13.45 -27.67 6.13
C SER A 10 -13.24 -26.50 5.16
N GLU A 11 -14.35 -26.00 4.60
CA GLU A 11 -14.32 -24.80 3.75
C GLU A 11 -13.83 -23.56 4.51
N ASP A 12 -14.22 -23.39 5.78
CA ASP A 12 -13.78 -22.26 6.61
C ASP A 12 -12.27 -22.29 6.85
N GLN A 13 -11.71 -23.48 7.07
CA GLN A 13 -10.27 -23.67 7.20
C GLN A 13 -9.54 -23.36 5.90
N ARG A 14 -10.07 -23.81 4.75
CA ARG A 14 -9.54 -23.45 3.42
C ARG A 14 -9.57 -21.95 3.20
N ARG A 15 -10.69 -21.29 3.49
CA ARG A 15 -10.88 -19.84 3.30
C ARG A 15 -9.95 -19.02 4.20
N HIS A 16 -9.85 -19.37 5.48
CA HIS A 16 -8.96 -18.70 6.41
C HIS A 16 -7.48 -18.93 6.05
N SER A 17 -7.10 -20.15 5.67
CA SER A 17 -5.75 -20.45 5.20
C SER A 17 -5.40 -19.67 3.93
N PHE A 18 -6.31 -19.63 2.94
CA PHE A 18 -6.11 -18.85 1.71
C PHE A 18 -5.90 -17.37 1.99
N ARG A 19 -6.76 -16.76 2.83
CA ARG A 19 -6.63 -15.35 3.23
C ARG A 19 -5.28 -15.03 3.88
N LYS A 20 -4.73 -15.96 4.67
CA LYS A 20 -3.43 -15.77 5.33
C LYS A 20 -2.23 -16.07 4.43
N ARG A 21 -2.29 -17.13 3.63
CA ARG A 21 -1.15 -17.61 2.83
C ARG A 21 -0.99 -16.86 1.52
N ARG A 22 -2.08 -16.41 0.89
CA ARG A 22 -2.02 -15.70 -0.40
C ARG A 22 -1.16 -14.43 -0.33
N PRO A 23 -1.34 -13.52 0.66
CA PRO A 23 -0.49 -12.33 0.77
C PRO A 23 0.98 -12.69 0.97
N THR A 24 1.30 -13.70 1.78
CA THR A 24 2.68 -14.17 1.97
C THR A 24 3.28 -14.73 0.70
N LEU A 25 2.53 -15.55 -0.05
CA LEU A 25 2.97 -16.10 -1.33
C LEU A 25 3.23 -14.99 -2.36
N PHE A 26 2.35 -13.99 -2.42
CA PHE A 26 2.52 -12.84 -3.32
C PHE A 26 3.70 -11.96 -2.89
N GLY A 27 3.92 -11.80 -1.59
CA GLY A 27 5.11 -11.15 -1.04
C GLY A 27 6.38 -11.85 -1.50
N MET A 28 6.48 -13.17 -1.31
CA MET A 28 7.63 -13.95 -1.78
C MET A 28 7.85 -13.83 -3.29
N ALA A 29 6.78 -13.87 -4.09
CA ALA A 29 6.87 -13.71 -5.54
C ALA A 29 7.36 -12.30 -5.94
N ARG A 30 6.92 -11.26 -5.22
CA ARG A 30 7.40 -9.89 -5.40
C ARG A 30 8.86 -9.78 -5.01
N ASP A 31 9.25 -10.30 -3.85
CA ASP A 31 10.63 -10.23 -3.38
C ASP A 31 11.58 -10.94 -4.36
N LEU A 32 11.18 -12.11 -4.90
CA LEU A 32 11.92 -12.79 -5.97
C LEU A 32 12.02 -11.97 -7.27
N ALA A 33 10.92 -11.36 -7.70
CA ALA A 33 10.91 -10.52 -8.90
C ALA A 33 11.79 -9.29 -8.72
N GLU A 34 11.81 -8.70 -7.52
CA GLU A 34 12.60 -7.50 -7.23
C GLU A 34 14.10 -7.81 -7.03
N GLU A 35 14.44 -8.91 -6.36
CA GLU A 35 15.83 -9.28 -6.04
C GLU A 35 16.58 -9.84 -7.24
N PHE A 36 15.89 -10.58 -8.12
CA PHE A 36 16.50 -11.29 -9.25
C PHE A 36 16.08 -10.77 -10.62
N ASP A 37 15.34 -9.66 -10.70
CA ASP A 37 14.72 -9.14 -11.93
C ASP A 37 13.94 -10.22 -12.72
N ALA A 38 13.32 -11.14 -11.96
CA ALA A 38 12.70 -12.33 -12.51
C ALA A 38 11.29 -12.03 -13.04
N HIS A 39 10.99 -12.55 -14.23
CA HIS A 39 9.63 -12.56 -14.76
C HIS A 39 8.81 -13.63 -14.03
N VAL A 40 7.93 -13.20 -13.13
CA VAL A 40 7.16 -14.11 -12.26
C VAL A 40 5.67 -13.84 -12.45
N ALA A 41 4.87 -14.91 -12.54
CA ALA A 41 3.41 -14.84 -12.42
C ALA A 41 2.93 -15.91 -11.43
N VAL A 42 2.10 -15.50 -10.47
CA VAL A 42 1.44 -16.39 -9.51
C VAL A 42 -0.06 -16.17 -9.60
N ILE A 43 -0.80 -17.24 -9.86
CA ILE A 43 -2.27 -17.23 -9.93
C ILE A 43 -2.80 -18.19 -8.86
N ALA A 44 -3.66 -17.68 -7.99
CA ALA A 44 -4.25 -18.43 -6.90
C ALA A 44 -5.77 -18.26 -6.92
N PHE A 45 -6.50 -19.38 -6.95
CA PHE A 45 -7.95 -19.38 -6.90
C PHE A 45 -8.43 -19.51 -5.47
N SER A 46 -9.36 -18.65 -5.06
CA SER A 46 -10.02 -18.77 -3.77
C SER A 46 -10.89 -20.04 -3.72
N PRO A 47 -11.31 -20.52 -2.53
CA PRO A 47 -12.27 -21.63 -2.45
C PRO A 47 -13.58 -21.38 -3.19
N ALA A 48 -13.94 -20.10 -3.42
CA ALA A 48 -15.11 -19.69 -4.20
C ALA A 48 -14.86 -19.65 -5.72
N GLY A 49 -13.66 -20.02 -6.18
CA GLY A 49 -13.27 -20.00 -7.60
C GLY A 49 -12.82 -18.64 -8.12
N GLU A 50 -12.74 -17.62 -7.27
CA GLU A 50 -12.30 -16.28 -7.69
C GLU A 50 -10.77 -16.24 -7.90
N PRO A 51 -10.29 -15.81 -9.09
CA PRO A 51 -8.87 -15.71 -9.36
C PRO A 51 -8.25 -14.49 -8.67
N HIS A 52 -7.07 -14.70 -8.10
CA HIS A 52 -6.19 -13.63 -7.68
C HIS A 52 -4.82 -13.84 -8.30
N ALA A 53 -4.25 -12.78 -8.88
CA ALA A 53 -2.98 -12.86 -9.58
C ALA A 53 -2.00 -11.80 -9.08
N PHE A 54 -0.72 -12.19 -9.08
CA PHE A 54 0.42 -11.30 -9.05
C PHE A 54 1.25 -11.58 -10.30
N GLY A 55 1.82 -10.54 -10.90
CA GLY A 55 2.85 -10.74 -11.91
C GLY A 55 3.76 -9.53 -12.06
N ALA A 56 5.00 -9.81 -12.42
CA ALA A 56 6.03 -8.83 -12.74
C ALA A 56 6.65 -9.24 -14.09
N PRO A 57 6.54 -8.41 -15.16
CA PRO A 57 5.94 -7.08 -15.21
C PRO A 57 4.41 -7.07 -15.05
N THR A 58 3.70 -8.01 -15.68
CA THR A 58 2.27 -8.28 -15.41
C THR A 58 1.99 -9.77 -15.59
N ALA A 59 0.95 -10.29 -14.93
CA ALA A 59 0.59 -11.71 -15.06
C ALA A 59 0.29 -12.09 -16.53
N ASP A 60 -0.43 -11.25 -17.28
CA ASP A 60 -0.78 -11.51 -18.68
C ASP A 60 0.47 -11.53 -19.58
N SER A 61 1.38 -10.57 -19.42
CA SER A 61 2.63 -10.52 -20.20
C SER A 61 3.48 -11.78 -19.99
N VAL A 62 3.60 -12.23 -18.75
CA VAL A 62 4.32 -13.46 -18.42
C VAL A 62 3.59 -14.66 -19.05
N LEU A 63 2.27 -14.77 -18.86
CA LEU A 63 1.49 -15.88 -19.40
C LEU A 63 1.58 -16.01 -20.93
N ARG A 64 1.52 -14.91 -21.68
CA ARG A 64 1.65 -14.92 -23.15
C ARG A 64 2.98 -15.50 -23.63
N THR A 65 4.02 -15.39 -22.81
CA THR A 65 5.33 -15.96 -23.11
C THR A 65 5.32 -17.49 -23.02
N TYR A 66 4.48 -18.06 -22.15
CA TYR A 66 4.39 -19.51 -21.89
C TYR A 66 3.19 -20.19 -22.54
N LEU A 67 2.14 -19.44 -22.86
CA LEU A 67 0.93 -19.88 -23.52
C LEU A 67 0.80 -19.09 -24.83
N PRO A 68 1.56 -19.46 -25.88
CA PRO A 68 1.39 -18.84 -27.19
C PRO A 68 -0.05 -19.08 -27.63
N ALA A 69 -0.74 -18.00 -28.01
CA ALA A 69 -2.10 -18.06 -28.54
C ALA A 69 -2.14 -19.07 -29.70
N ALA A 70 -3.21 -19.86 -29.77
CA ALA A 70 -3.37 -20.95 -30.74
C ALA A 70 -3.34 -20.52 -32.23
N ASP A 71 -3.21 -19.22 -32.53
CA ASP A 71 -3.29 -18.65 -33.88
C ASP A 71 -2.18 -17.62 -34.19
N GLY A 72 -0.90 -17.96 -33.95
CA GLY A 72 0.22 -17.12 -34.39
C GLY A 72 1.55 -17.88 -34.51
N PRO A 73 2.45 -17.50 -35.44
CA PRO A 73 3.72 -18.19 -35.65
C PRO A 73 4.59 -18.08 -34.38
N PRO A 74 5.36 -19.14 -34.04
CA PRO A 74 5.99 -19.27 -32.74
C PRO A 74 7.04 -18.17 -32.50
N PRO A 75 7.04 -17.47 -31.35
CA PRO A 75 8.23 -16.78 -30.88
C PRO A 75 9.23 -17.84 -30.38
N ASN A 76 10.39 -17.85 -31.02
CA ASN A 76 11.50 -18.74 -30.68
C ASN A 76 11.99 -18.48 -29.24
N PRO A 77 12.12 -19.48 -28.36
CA PRO A 77 12.65 -19.28 -27.03
C PRO A 77 14.18 -19.41 -27.07
N THR A 78 14.90 -18.28 -27.11
CA THR A 78 16.31 -18.24 -26.73
C THR A 78 16.60 -17.09 -25.78
N PRO A 79 17.16 -17.36 -24.59
CA PRO A 79 17.81 -16.34 -23.78
C PRO A 79 19.19 -16.04 -24.40
N HIS A 80 19.44 -14.75 -24.68
CA HIS A 80 20.71 -14.15 -25.12
C HIS A 80 21.23 -14.45 -26.54
N ALA A 81 21.00 -13.52 -27.48
CA ALA A 81 22.03 -12.89 -28.34
C ALA A 81 21.38 -11.85 -29.30
N PRO A 82 22.06 -10.73 -29.64
CA PRO A 82 21.50 -9.66 -30.47
C PRO A 82 21.77 -9.92 -31.96
N SER A 83 20.82 -9.61 -32.86
CA SER A 83 21.16 -9.28 -34.26
C SER A 83 20.05 -8.54 -35.02
N PRO A 84 20.43 -7.79 -36.08
CA PRO A 84 19.72 -6.60 -36.54
C PRO A 84 18.96 -6.79 -37.86
N GLY A 85 17.96 -5.95 -38.13
CA GLY A 85 17.46 -5.75 -39.49
C GLY A 85 16.01 -5.26 -39.63
N ALA A 86 15.87 -3.94 -39.83
CA ALA A 86 14.86 -3.20 -40.62
C ALA A 86 13.34 -3.43 -40.36
N ALA A 87 12.46 -2.43 -40.20
CA ALA A 87 12.55 -0.99 -40.40
C ALA A 87 11.41 -0.26 -39.64
N ALA A 88 11.79 0.87 -39.04
CA ALA A 88 11.04 2.13 -38.85
C ALA A 88 9.54 2.12 -38.48
N GLY A 89 9.27 2.54 -37.23
CA GLY A 89 8.03 3.23 -36.86
C GLY A 89 7.71 3.10 -35.38
N VAL A 90 7.91 4.17 -34.61
CA VAL A 90 7.79 4.29 -33.14
C VAL A 90 9.00 3.67 -32.42
N GLY A 91 9.75 4.48 -31.67
CA GLY A 91 10.97 4.06 -30.98
C GLY A 91 10.68 2.90 -30.03
N ALA A 92 10.99 1.68 -30.48
CA ALA A 92 10.95 0.49 -29.66
C ALA A 92 12.10 0.64 -28.65
N GLU A 93 11.75 0.99 -27.41
CA GLU A 93 12.74 1.04 -26.34
C GLU A 93 13.49 -0.28 -26.31
N THR A 94 14.81 -0.21 -26.25
CA THR A 94 15.59 -1.44 -26.14
C THR A 94 15.33 -2.06 -24.77
N VAL A 95 15.43 -3.39 -24.66
CA VAL A 95 15.31 -4.09 -23.35
C VAL A 95 16.29 -3.49 -22.32
N GLY A 96 17.46 -3.01 -22.77
CA GLY A 96 18.41 -2.28 -21.93
C GLY A 96 17.91 -0.91 -21.46
N GLU A 97 17.22 -0.15 -22.31
CA GLU A 97 16.56 1.11 -21.92
C GLU A 97 15.40 0.87 -20.95
N ALA A 98 14.65 -0.21 -21.13
CA ALA A 98 13.57 -0.64 -20.23
C ALA A 98 14.11 -0.98 -18.84
N ALA A 99 15.14 -1.81 -18.78
CA ALA A 99 15.82 -2.16 -17.54
C ALA A 99 16.44 -0.92 -16.86
N ALA A 100 17.05 -0.01 -17.62
CA ALA A 100 17.60 1.22 -17.09
C ALA A 100 16.52 2.15 -16.49
N ARG A 101 15.35 2.28 -17.14
CA ARG A 101 14.21 3.04 -16.59
C ARG A 101 13.66 2.42 -15.31
N VAL A 102 13.51 1.10 -15.26
CA VAL A 102 13.03 0.39 -14.06
C VAL A 102 14.03 0.53 -12.91
N ALA A 103 15.33 0.41 -13.18
CA ALA A 103 16.38 0.65 -12.20
C ALA A 103 16.37 2.09 -11.68
N GLY A 104 16.18 3.08 -12.56
CA GLY A 104 16.01 4.48 -12.18
C GLY A 104 14.80 4.70 -11.26
N MET A 105 13.63 4.17 -11.63
CA MET A 105 12.42 4.25 -10.82
C MET A 105 12.60 3.59 -9.45
N ARG A 106 13.30 2.44 -9.38
CA ARG A 106 13.61 1.77 -8.12
C ARG A 106 14.49 2.64 -7.23
N GLN A 107 15.52 3.27 -7.80
CA GLN A 107 16.40 4.17 -7.06
C GLN A 107 15.62 5.37 -6.50
N GLU A 108 14.75 6.00 -7.30
CA GLU A 108 13.89 7.09 -6.84
C GLU A 108 12.95 6.66 -5.69
N VAL A 109 12.39 5.46 -5.76
CA VAL A 109 11.55 4.89 -4.70
C VAL A 109 12.36 4.66 -3.42
N GLU A 110 13.55 4.09 -3.50
CA GLU A 110 14.41 3.87 -2.33
C GLU A 110 14.88 5.19 -1.72
N GLU A 111 15.22 6.19 -2.54
CA GLU A 111 15.55 7.54 -2.07
C GLU A 111 14.35 8.17 -1.35
N THR A 112 13.16 8.11 -1.94
CA THR A 112 11.93 8.64 -1.33
C THR A 112 11.62 7.93 -0.03
N LYS A 113 11.77 6.60 0.04
CA LYS A 113 11.60 5.83 1.28
C LYS A 113 12.57 6.29 2.35
N ALA A 114 13.85 6.47 2.01
CA ALA A 114 14.86 6.92 2.96
C ALA A 114 14.49 8.29 3.55
N LEU A 115 14.10 9.25 2.71
CA LEU A 115 13.63 10.57 3.14
C LEU A 115 12.42 10.47 4.06
N VAL A 116 11.42 9.65 3.71
CA VAL A 116 10.23 9.44 4.54
C VAL A 116 10.58 8.81 5.89
N THR A 117 11.52 7.87 5.94
CA THR A 117 11.94 7.25 7.21
C THR A 117 12.65 8.24 8.12
N GLU A 118 13.49 9.11 7.56
CA GLU A 118 14.18 10.15 8.32
C GLU A 118 13.17 11.15 8.90
N GLU A 119 12.23 11.63 8.06
CA GLU A 119 11.19 12.56 8.50
C GLU A 119 10.27 11.92 9.56
N TRP A 120 9.92 10.64 9.41
CA TRP A 120 9.16 9.91 10.44
C TRP A 120 9.89 9.85 11.78
N ALA A 121 11.22 9.63 11.76
CA ALA A 121 12.02 9.61 12.96
C ALA A 121 12.07 10.97 13.64
N ARG A 122 12.18 12.07 12.87
CA ARG A 122 12.12 13.44 13.40
C ARG A 122 10.77 13.74 14.06
N VAL A 123 9.67 13.45 13.38
CA VAL A 123 8.30 13.66 13.92
C VAL A 123 8.08 12.82 15.18
N ALA A 124 8.55 11.57 15.20
CA ALA A 124 8.44 10.71 16.38
C ALA A 124 9.21 11.29 17.58
N SER A 125 10.45 11.77 17.35
CA SER A 125 11.26 12.41 18.39
C SER A 125 10.60 13.67 18.94
N ALA A 126 10.09 14.55 18.07
CA ALA A 126 9.36 15.75 18.46
C ALA A 126 8.09 15.42 19.27
N THR A 127 7.33 14.39 18.85
CA THR A 127 6.13 13.94 19.56
C THR A 127 6.44 13.46 20.98
N GLU A 128 7.54 12.71 21.16
CA GLU A 128 7.97 12.26 22.48
C GLU A 128 8.36 13.42 23.39
N LYS A 129 9.01 14.46 22.85
CA LYS A 129 9.33 15.67 23.62
C LYS A 129 8.09 16.48 24.00
N ILE A 130 7.09 16.59 23.11
CA ILE A 130 5.79 17.19 23.45
C ILE A 130 5.12 16.42 24.60
N ARG A 131 5.15 15.08 24.57
CA ARG A 131 4.64 14.25 25.68
C ARG A 131 5.45 14.42 26.96
N ALA A 132 6.76 14.57 26.88
CA ALA A 132 7.59 14.84 28.03
C ALA A 132 7.23 16.20 28.66
N ALA A 133 7.03 17.24 27.85
CA ALA A 133 6.56 18.55 28.30
C ALA A 133 5.16 18.48 28.92
N GLN A 134 4.25 17.67 28.35
CA GLN A 134 2.94 17.37 28.93
C GLN A 134 3.06 16.78 30.34
N GLY A 135 3.92 15.77 30.52
CA GLY A 135 4.18 15.14 31.81
C GLY A 135 4.79 16.12 32.82
N ALA A 136 5.76 16.93 32.39
CA ALA A 136 6.42 17.94 33.24
C ALA A 136 5.43 19.04 33.69
N ALA A 137 4.53 19.47 32.81
CA ALA A 137 3.50 20.47 33.11
C ALA A 137 2.24 19.87 33.79
N GLN A 138 2.23 18.56 34.09
CA GLN A 138 1.10 17.83 34.66
C GLN A 138 -0.22 18.05 33.91
N LYS A 139 -0.16 18.16 32.59
CA LYS A 139 -1.33 18.38 31.74
C LYS A 139 -1.99 17.05 31.37
N GLN A 140 -3.32 17.01 31.39
CA GLN A 140 -4.04 15.80 31.01
C GLN A 140 -4.00 15.58 29.50
N ASN A 141 -4.01 16.68 28.74
CA ASN A 141 -4.04 16.63 27.29
C ASN A 141 -2.77 17.24 26.70
N TRP A 142 -2.30 16.67 25.59
CA TRP A 142 -1.09 17.15 24.91
C TRP A 142 -1.26 18.58 24.37
N TRP A 143 -2.47 18.99 23.98
CA TRP A 143 -2.78 20.34 23.47
C TRP A 143 -2.88 21.42 24.56
N GLU A 144 -2.69 21.05 25.83
CA GLU A 144 -2.65 22.01 26.96
C GLU A 144 -1.22 22.40 27.36
N VAL A 145 -0.22 21.83 26.67
CA VAL A 145 1.20 22.17 26.86
C VAL A 145 1.42 23.62 26.45
N ASP A 146 2.18 24.34 27.27
CA ASP A 146 2.54 25.72 26.99
C ASP A 146 3.50 25.79 25.80
N VAL A 147 3.17 26.61 24.81
CA VAL A 147 3.92 26.73 23.56
C VAL A 147 5.32 27.27 23.81
N GLU A 148 5.50 28.12 24.83
CA GLU A 148 6.81 28.66 25.20
C GLU A 148 7.79 27.59 25.72
N THR A 149 7.27 26.41 26.10
CA THR A 149 8.09 25.28 26.57
C THR A 149 8.52 24.33 25.46
N LEU A 150 8.00 24.51 24.25
CA LEU A 150 8.32 23.70 23.07
C LEU A 150 9.46 24.37 22.28
N GLY A 151 10.42 23.57 21.80
CA GLY A 151 11.49 24.03 20.94
C GLY A 151 11.09 24.07 19.46
N GLU A 152 12.00 24.58 18.64
CA GLU A 152 11.75 24.84 17.20
C GLU A 152 11.35 23.58 16.42
N GLU A 153 11.87 22.42 16.78
CA GLU A 153 11.57 21.14 16.12
C GLU A 153 10.18 20.59 16.51
N GLU A 154 9.71 20.93 17.70
CA GLU A 154 8.42 20.45 18.21
C GLU A 154 7.25 21.30 17.72
N LEU A 155 7.47 22.60 17.48
CA LEU A 155 6.43 23.55 17.09
C LEU A 155 5.68 23.17 15.80
N PRO A 156 6.33 22.78 14.69
CA PRO A 156 5.63 22.36 13.46
C PRO A 156 4.75 21.13 13.68
N VAL A 157 5.24 20.16 14.46
CA VAL A 157 4.51 18.94 14.80
C VAL A 157 3.30 19.26 15.67
N TYR A 158 3.48 20.13 16.67
CA TYR A 158 2.43 20.59 17.55
C TYR A 158 1.33 21.36 16.79
N MET A 159 1.71 22.30 15.92
CA MET A 159 0.79 23.06 15.10
C MET A 159 -0.03 22.15 14.19
N ARG A 160 0.63 21.22 13.48
CA ARG A 160 -0.06 20.27 12.59
C ARG A 160 -1.04 19.39 13.37
N ALA A 161 -0.66 18.94 14.56
CA ALA A 161 -1.55 18.15 15.42
C ALA A 161 -2.77 18.97 15.86
N LEU A 162 -2.60 20.26 16.21
CA LEU A 162 -3.72 21.15 16.56
C LEU A 162 -4.66 21.41 15.38
N GLU A 163 -4.13 21.56 14.17
CA GLU A 163 -4.93 21.69 12.95
C GLU A 163 -5.77 20.43 12.70
N MET A 164 -5.17 19.24 12.86
CA MET A 164 -5.89 17.97 12.74
C MET A 164 -6.97 17.84 13.81
N LEU A 165 -6.68 18.20 15.06
CA LEU A 165 -7.66 18.20 16.15
C LEU A 165 -8.83 19.14 15.85
N LYS A 166 -8.54 20.35 15.35
CA LYS A 166 -9.57 21.31 14.94
C LYS A 166 -10.45 20.75 13.83
N ALA A 167 -9.86 20.11 12.82
CA ALA A 167 -10.61 19.50 11.71
C ALA A 167 -11.54 18.38 12.20
N GLU A 168 -11.04 17.49 13.05
CA GLU A 168 -11.82 16.39 13.64
C GLU A 168 -13.00 16.91 14.49
N VAL A 169 -12.73 17.92 15.34
CA VAL A 169 -13.79 18.54 16.16
C VAL A 169 -14.86 19.17 15.28
N GLN A 170 -14.45 19.84 14.19
CA GLN A 170 -15.39 20.45 13.24
C GLN A 170 -16.25 19.39 12.55
N GLU A 171 -15.65 18.32 12.06
CA GLU A 171 -16.39 17.20 11.45
C GLU A 171 -17.40 16.60 12.42
N ARG A 172 -17.02 16.45 13.69
CA ARG A 172 -17.92 15.92 14.72
C ARG A 172 -19.09 16.86 15.00
N ILE A 173 -18.86 18.17 15.01
CA ILE A 173 -19.91 19.18 15.17
C ILE A 173 -20.88 19.11 13.99
N ASP A 174 -20.37 19.03 12.76
CA ASP A 174 -21.18 18.96 11.55
C ASP A 174 -22.01 17.66 11.49
N ALA A 175 -21.41 16.53 11.88
CA ALA A 175 -22.11 15.26 12.01
C ALA A 175 -23.25 15.33 13.05
N MET A 176 -23.02 15.96 14.20
CA MET A 176 -24.06 16.16 15.21
C MET A 176 -25.18 17.09 14.72
N ALA A 177 -24.84 18.15 13.99
CA ALA A 177 -25.81 19.07 13.41
C ALA A 177 -26.70 18.36 12.36
N SER A 178 -26.08 17.59 11.46
CA SER A 178 -26.78 16.79 10.45
C SER A 178 -27.70 15.74 11.09
N SER A 179 -27.22 15.05 12.13
CA SER A 179 -28.03 14.09 12.88
C SER A 179 -29.25 14.75 13.55
N ARG A 180 -29.07 15.93 14.15
CA ARG A 180 -30.19 16.71 14.73
C ARG A 180 -31.21 17.16 13.68
N MET A 181 -30.78 17.47 12.47
CA MET A 181 -31.67 17.86 11.36
C MET A 181 -32.39 16.66 10.72
N SER A 182 -31.88 15.44 10.89
CA SER A 182 -32.47 14.21 10.36
C SER A 182 -33.56 13.57 11.27
N LEU A 183 -33.73 14.06 12.50
CA LEU A 183 -34.79 13.60 13.42
C LEU A 183 -36.16 14.14 12.95
N PRO A 184 -37.18 13.28 12.73
CA PRO A 184 -38.52 13.75 12.42
C PRO A 184 -39.05 14.59 13.58
N ARG A 185 -39.48 15.83 13.32
CA ARG A 185 -40.31 16.61 14.24
C ARG A 185 -41.65 15.87 14.40
N GLU A 186 -41.72 14.97 15.38
CA GLU A 186 -42.96 14.27 15.69
C GLU A 186 -44.00 15.31 16.15
N LYS A 187 -45.15 15.27 15.47
CA LYS A 187 -46.17 16.31 15.49
C LYS A 187 -46.78 16.44 16.88
N GLN A 188 -46.56 17.58 17.53
CA GLN A 188 -47.40 18.09 18.60
C GLN A 188 -48.76 18.50 18.02
N GLN A 189 -49.57 17.52 17.61
CA GLN A 189 -50.94 17.73 17.16
C GLN A 189 -51.80 16.51 17.51
N ARG A 190 -51.96 16.28 18.81
CA ARG A 190 -53.17 15.66 19.37
C ARG A 190 -53.72 16.58 20.46
N ARG A 191 -54.36 17.65 20.00
CA ARG A 191 -55.50 18.27 20.69
C ARG A 191 -56.74 17.91 19.88
N GLN A 192 -57.86 17.78 20.60
CA GLN A 192 -59.20 17.33 20.23
C GLN A 192 -59.42 15.86 20.63
#